data_AF-A0AAN2WNH3-F1
#
_entry.id   AF-A0AAN2WNH3-F1
#
_cell.length_a   1.000
_cell.length_b   1.000
_cell.length_c   1.000
_cell.angle_alpha   90.00
_cell.angle_beta   90.00
_cell.angle_gamma   90.00
#
_symmetry.space_group_name_H-M   'P 1'
#
loop_
_entity.id
_entity.type
_entity.pdbx_description
1 polymer ?
#
loop_
_entity_poly.entity_id
_entity_poly.type
_entity_poly.pdbx_seq_one_letter_code
_entity_poly.pdbx_strand_id
1 'polypeptide(L)'
;MSIFAGDKVEVQDRSGVAELCVDGEQFHVLINNNGLLTVEDEDGFSSFNIPATQVKKVKVDSDVKLINELYDQSDSVNLYIYDVDKDKAKLFVSNVNKPEFDERNNVKWYSASKDKITATAFLKGDD
;
A
#
# COMPACT_ATOMS: atom_id res chain seq x y z
N MET A 1 -9.72 -20.75 -3.87
CA MET A 1 -9.49 -19.30 -3.97
C MET A 1 -9.34 -18.98 -5.43
N SER A 2 -10.09 -18.01 -5.97
CA SER A 2 -10.00 -17.61 -7.38
C SER A 2 -8.94 -16.52 -7.54
N ILE A 3 -8.15 -16.60 -8.62
CA ILE A 3 -7.11 -15.63 -9.00
C ILE A 3 -7.64 -14.78 -10.16
N PHE A 4 -7.50 -13.47 -10.08
CA PHE A 4 -7.96 -12.49 -11.08
C PHE A 4 -6.81 -11.57 -11.52
N ALA A 5 -7.01 -10.87 -12.63
CA ALA A 5 -6.10 -9.81 -13.04
C ALA A 5 -5.98 -8.74 -11.93
N GLY A 6 -4.77 -8.25 -11.71
CA GLY A 6 -4.40 -7.34 -10.63
C GLY A 6 -4.13 -8.00 -9.27
N ASP A 7 -4.32 -9.32 -9.15
CA ASP A 7 -3.89 -10.03 -7.94
C ASP A 7 -2.37 -10.18 -7.92
N LYS A 8 -1.79 -10.10 -6.72
CA LYS A 8 -0.40 -10.51 -6.49
C LYS A 8 -0.36 -12.00 -6.18
N VAL A 9 0.58 -12.72 -6.78
CA VAL A 9 0.76 -14.18 -6.61
C VAL A 9 2.22 -14.50 -6.31
N GLU A 10 2.44 -15.53 -5.51
CA GLU A 10 3.76 -16.03 -5.11
C GLU A 10 3.99 -17.41 -5.72
N VAL A 11 5.14 -17.63 -6.36
CA VAL A 11 5.51 -18.92 -6.97
C VAL A 11 5.73 -19.99 -5.90
N GLN A 12 5.08 -21.14 -6.04
CA GLN A 12 5.18 -22.30 -5.14
C GLN A 12 5.78 -23.53 -5.83
N ASP A 13 5.67 -23.61 -7.16
CA ASP A 13 6.25 -24.67 -7.98
C ASP A 13 6.77 -24.07 -9.29
N ARG A 14 8.06 -24.22 -9.54
CA ARG A 14 8.75 -23.68 -10.72
C ARG A 14 8.90 -24.68 -11.87
N SER A 15 8.22 -25.83 -11.81
CA SER A 15 8.28 -26.83 -12.87
C SER A 15 7.84 -26.25 -14.22
N GLY A 16 8.77 -26.18 -15.18
CA GLY A 16 8.53 -25.59 -16.51
C GLY A 16 8.81 -24.09 -16.65
N VAL A 17 9.09 -23.39 -15.54
CA VAL A 17 9.38 -21.94 -15.51
C VAL A 17 10.62 -21.58 -14.68
N ALA A 18 11.43 -22.57 -14.32
CA ALA A 18 12.58 -22.41 -13.42
C ALA A 18 13.69 -21.48 -13.91
N GLU A 19 13.75 -21.19 -15.21
CA GLU A 19 14.69 -20.20 -15.78
C GLU A 19 14.13 -18.77 -15.79
N LEU A 20 12.83 -18.61 -15.51
CA LEU A 20 12.10 -17.35 -15.61
C LEU A 20 11.80 -16.74 -14.23
N CYS A 21 11.82 -17.53 -13.17
CA CYS A 21 11.51 -17.08 -11.81
C CYS A 21 12.20 -17.95 -10.75
N VAL A 22 12.31 -17.40 -9.53
CA VAL A 22 12.78 -18.12 -8.34
C VAL A 22 11.62 -18.54 -7.43
N ASP A 23 11.83 -19.59 -6.63
CA ASP A 23 10.83 -20.04 -5.65
C ASP A 23 10.56 -18.93 -4.61
N GLY A 24 9.29 -18.64 -4.35
CA GLY A 24 8.88 -17.54 -3.46
C GLY A 24 8.86 -16.15 -4.09
N GLU A 25 9.23 -16.01 -5.37
CA GLU A 25 9.12 -14.74 -6.09
C GLU A 25 7.66 -14.35 -6.30
N GLN A 26 7.38 -13.05 -6.27
CA GLN A 26 6.03 -12.51 -6.39
C GLN A 26 5.84 -11.73 -7.68
N PHE A 27 4.69 -11.94 -8.32
CA PHE A 27 4.35 -11.31 -9.59
C PHE A 27 2.91 -10.77 -9.56
N HIS A 28 2.61 -9.82 -10.44
CA HIS A 28 1.25 -9.34 -10.68
C HIS A 28 0.60 -10.14 -11.81
N VAL A 29 -0.66 -10.54 -11.62
CA VAL A 29 -1.42 -11.23 -12.66
C VAL A 29 -1.95 -10.21 -13.66
N LEU A 30 -1.56 -10.32 -14.92
CA LEU A 30 -2.09 -9.51 -16.01
C LEU A 30 -3.37 -10.11 -16.59
N ILE A 31 -3.34 -11.43 -16.86
CA ILE A 31 -4.41 -12.15 -17.54
C ILE A 31 -4.59 -13.52 -16.87
N ASN A 32 -5.83 -13.96 -16.69
CA ASN A 32 -6.15 -15.34 -16.33
C ASN A 32 -6.99 -15.99 -17.45
N ASN A 33 -6.36 -16.89 -18.21
CA ASN A 33 -7.02 -17.66 -19.27
C ASN A 33 -7.28 -19.09 -18.79
N ASN A 34 -8.42 -19.29 -18.11
CA ASN A 34 -8.85 -20.60 -17.59
C ASN A 34 -7.79 -21.33 -16.75
N GLY A 35 -7.07 -20.60 -15.91
CA GLY A 35 -6.05 -21.16 -15.01
C GLY A 35 -4.63 -21.16 -15.57
N LEU A 36 -4.42 -20.66 -16.79
CA LEU A 36 -3.09 -20.23 -17.24
C LEU A 36 -2.98 -18.72 -17.03
N LEU A 37 -2.07 -18.31 -16.14
CA LEU A 37 -1.87 -16.92 -15.76
C LEU A 37 -0.74 -16.33 -16.60
N THR A 38 -0.95 -15.14 -17.16
CA THR A 38 0.16 -14.28 -17.60
C THR A 38 0.51 -13.38 -16.43
N VAL A 39 1.76 -13.46 -15.97
CA VAL A 39 2.27 -12.72 -14.81
C VAL A 39 3.41 -11.80 -15.21
N GLU A 40 3.58 -10.71 -14.49
CA GLU A 40 4.60 -9.68 -14.73
C GLU A 40 5.34 -9.32 -13.43
N ASP A 41 6.64 -9.04 -13.54
CA ASP A 41 7.48 -8.60 -12.43
C ASP A 41 7.08 -7.21 -11.91
N GLU A 42 7.64 -6.77 -10.78
CA GLU A 42 7.32 -5.45 -10.21
C GLU A 42 7.80 -4.29 -11.09
N ASP A 43 8.85 -4.50 -11.88
CA ASP A 43 9.46 -3.47 -12.72
C ASP A 43 8.78 -3.35 -14.11
N GLY A 44 7.89 -4.28 -14.48
CA GLY A 44 7.13 -4.27 -15.73
C GLY A 44 7.95 -4.64 -16.98
N PHE A 45 9.10 -5.28 -16.82
CA PHE A 45 10.02 -5.59 -17.93
C PHE A 45 9.91 -7.01 -18.42
N SER A 46 9.51 -7.95 -17.55
CA SER A 46 9.39 -9.36 -17.91
C SER A 46 8.01 -9.90 -17.60
N SER A 47 7.46 -10.66 -18.55
CA SER A 47 6.22 -11.39 -18.36
C SER A 47 6.31 -12.80 -18.93
N PHE A 48 5.63 -13.73 -18.28
CA PHE A 48 5.58 -15.12 -18.70
C PHE A 48 4.27 -15.78 -18.26
N ASN A 49 4.05 -17.01 -18.75
CA ASN A 49 2.86 -17.77 -18.41
C ASN A 49 3.17 -18.82 -17.32
N ILE A 50 2.31 -18.89 -16.31
CA ILE A 50 2.38 -19.88 -15.23
C ILE A 50 0.99 -20.42 -14.87
N PRO A 51 0.82 -21.74 -14.73
CA PRO A 51 -0.38 -22.35 -14.19
C PRO A 51 -0.79 -21.80 -12.80
N ALA A 52 -2.08 -21.53 -12.62
CA ALA A 52 -2.65 -21.08 -11.35
C ALA A 52 -2.44 -22.08 -10.20
N THR A 53 -2.22 -23.36 -10.50
CA THR A 53 -1.90 -24.40 -9.52
C THR A 53 -0.48 -24.30 -8.96
N GLN A 54 0.40 -23.57 -9.63
CA GLN A 54 1.82 -23.41 -9.26
C GLN A 54 2.09 -22.15 -8.44
N VAL A 55 1.04 -21.36 -8.18
CA VAL A 55 1.15 -20.11 -7.44
C VAL A 55 0.15 -20.06 -6.29
N LYS A 56 0.44 -19.21 -5.31
CA LYS A 56 -0.45 -18.87 -4.22
C LYS A 56 -0.80 -17.40 -4.30
N LYS A 57 -2.10 -17.08 -4.27
CA LYS A 57 -2.54 -15.68 -4.15
C LYS A 57 -2.02 -15.06 -2.86
N VAL A 58 -1.26 -13.98 -2.99
CA VAL A 58 -0.83 -13.16 -1.85
C VAL A 58 -2.04 -12.35 -1.40
N LYS A 59 -2.37 -12.47 -0.12
CA LYS A 59 -3.46 -11.70 0.46
C LYS A 59 -2.94 -10.29 0.73
N VAL A 60 -3.14 -9.38 -0.22
CA VAL A 60 -3.04 -7.95 0.04
C VAL A 60 -4.26 -7.58 0.88
N ASP A 61 -4.03 -6.90 1.99
CA ASP A 61 -5.13 -6.39 2.81
C ASP A 61 -6.00 -5.46 1.95
N SER A 62 -7.32 -5.68 1.93
CA SER A 62 -8.24 -4.91 1.08
C SER A 62 -8.14 -3.41 1.36
N ASP A 63 -7.85 -3.06 2.60
CA ASP A 63 -7.74 -1.68 3.04
C ASP A 63 -6.48 -1.02 2.46
N VAL A 64 -5.38 -1.76 2.35
CA VAL A 64 -4.13 -1.27 1.72
C VAL A 64 -4.33 -1.03 0.23
N LYS A 65 -5.04 -1.94 -0.46
CA LYS A 65 -5.35 -1.76 -1.89
C LYS A 65 -6.17 -0.49 -2.12
N LEU A 66 -7.24 -0.30 -1.34
CA LEU A 66 -8.07 0.90 -1.45
C LEU A 66 -7.28 2.19 -1.17
N ILE A 67 -6.44 2.19 -0.14
CA ILE A 67 -5.59 3.35 0.20
C ILE A 67 -4.63 3.68 -0.95
N ASN A 68 -4.01 2.68 -1.58
CA ASN A 68 -3.11 2.90 -2.72
C ASN A 68 -3.86 3.46 -3.93
N GLU A 69 -5.03 2.92 -4.26
CA GLU A 69 -5.85 3.41 -5.38
C GLU A 69 -6.27 4.87 -5.16
N LEU A 70 -6.71 5.23 -3.95
CA LEU A 70 -7.06 6.61 -3.61
C LEU A 70 -5.83 7.53 -3.63
N TYR A 71 -4.68 7.04 -3.15
CA TYR A 71 -3.43 7.77 -3.20
C TYR A 71 -3.06 8.11 -4.65
N ASP A 72 -3.00 7.14 -5.55
CA ASP A 72 -2.57 7.32 -6.94
C ASP A 72 -3.47 8.29 -7.73
N GLN A 73 -4.77 8.28 -7.47
CA GLN A 73 -5.75 9.17 -8.13
C GLN A 73 -5.81 10.59 -7.56
N SER A 74 -5.17 10.83 -6.41
CA SER A 74 -5.25 12.10 -5.70
C SER A 74 -4.06 13.02 -6.01
N ASP A 75 -4.34 14.31 -6.19
CA ASP A 75 -3.33 15.38 -6.22
C ASP A 75 -2.75 15.65 -4.81
N SER A 76 -3.57 15.44 -3.77
CA SER A 76 -3.17 15.61 -2.37
C SER A 76 -3.93 14.63 -1.48
N VAL A 77 -3.27 14.12 -0.45
CA VAL A 77 -3.85 13.23 0.57
C VAL A 77 -3.70 13.89 1.93
N ASN A 78 -4.83 14.11 2.60
CA ASN A 78 -4.86 14.72 3.93
C ASN A 78 -5.39 13.73 4.96
N LEU A 79 -4.60 13.48 6.00
CA LEU A 79 -4.92 12.56 7.08
C LEU A 79 -5.05 13.33 8.39
N TYR A 80 -6.12 13.07 9.12
CA TYR A 80 -6.46 13.79 10.33
C TYR A 80 -6.70 12.85 11.50
N ILE A 81 -6.17 13.22 12.68
CA ILE A 81 -6.59 12.66 13.96
C ILE A 81 -6.96 13.80 14.91
N TYR A 82 -7.93 13.55 15.79
CA TYR A 82 -8.52 14.56 16.68
C TYR A 82 -8.44 14.11 18.13
N ASP A 83 -8.51 15.08 19.05
CA ASP A 83 -8.60 14.87 20.50
C ASP A 83 -7.52 13.95 21.06
N VAL A 84 -6.31 14.04 20.50
CA VAL A 84 -5.18 13.23 20.93
C VAL A 84 -4.27 13.99 21.89
N ASP A 85 -3.57 13.24 22.74
CA ASP A 85 -2.49 13.79 23.55
C ASP A 85 -1.29 14.18 22.69
N LYS A 86 -0.40 14.98 23.28
CA LYS A 86 0.78 15.54 22.60
C LYS A 86 1.72 14.47 22.06
N ASP A 87 1.87 13.34 22.75
CA ASP A 87 2.81 12.30 22.34
C ASP A 87 2.25 11.50 21.16
N LYS A 88 0.97 11.15 21.19
CA LYS A 88 0.27 10.54 20.04
C LYS A 88 0.24 11.45 18.82
N ALA A 89 -0.01 12.75 19.02
CA ALA A 89 -0.02 13.73 17.94
C ALA A 89 1.34 13.80 17.23
N LYS A 90 2.42 13.90 18.01
CA LYS A 90 3.78 13.90 17.47
C LYS A 90 4.13 12.59 16.78
N LEU A 91 3.77 11.44 17.36
CA LEU A 91 4.05 10.14 16.76
C LEU A 91 3.36 10.01 15.40
N PHE A 92 2.07 10.37 15.31
CA PHE A 92 1.30 10.29 14.08
C PHE A 92 1.94 11.09 12.94
N VAL A 93 2.20 12.38 13.17
CA VAL A 93 2.75 13.25 12.11
C VAL A 93 4.22 12.94 11.81
N SER A 94 4.99 12.39 12.77
CA SER A 94 6.38 11.97 12.55
C SER A 94 6.53 10.82 11.54
N ASN A 95 5.46 10.04 11.30
CA ASN A 95 5.48 9.03 10.24
C ASN A 95 5.58 9.65 8.83
N VAL A 96 5.17 10.92 8.69
CA VAL A 96 5.23 11.66 7.42
C VAL A 96 6.52 12.47 7.33
N ASN A 97 6.75 13.36 8.29
CA ASN A 97 7.94 14.23 8.34
C ASN A 97 8.12 14.84 9.74
N LYS A 98 9.11 15.71 9.91
CA LYS A 98 9.32 16.46 11.16
C LYS A 98 8.04 17.19 11.58
N PRO A 99 7.54 16.99 12.83
CA PRO A 99 6.38 17.70 13.34
C PRO A 99 6.58 19.22 13.42
N GLU A 100 5.62 19.95 12.88
CA GLU A 100 5.45 21.40 13.04
C GLU A 100 4.25 21.65 13.96
N PHE A 101 4.36 22.62 14.85
CA PHE A 101 3.29 22.98 15.79
C PHE A 101 2.66 24.32 15.39
N ASP A 102 1.34 24.39 15.38
CA ASP A 102 0.59 25.62 15.15
C ASP A 102 -0.59 25.69 16.15
N GLU A 103 -1.01 26.92 16.44
CA GLU A 103 -2.10 27.24 17.35
C GLU A 103 -2.87 28.45 16.83
N ARG A 104 -4.17 28.27 16.56
CA ARG A 104 -5.07 29.35 16.13
C ARG A 104 -6.46 29.14 16.72
N ASN A 105 -7.09 30.22 17.14
CA ASN A 105 -8.45 30.20 17.69
C ASN A 105 -8.64 29.16 18.80
N ASN A 106 -7.67 29.03 19.72
CA ASN A 106 -7.62 28.02 20.79
C ASN A 106 -7.59 26.55 20.32
N VAL A 107 -7.34 26.30 19.04
CA VAL A 107 -7.08 24.95 18.52
C VAL A 107 -5.57 24.80 18.35
N LYS A 108 -5.00 23.76 18.96
CA LYS A 108 -3.57 23.41 18.90
C LYS A 108 -3.42 22.14 18.08
N TRP A 109 -2.46 22.10 17.16
CA TRP A 109 -2.20 20.88 16.38
C TRP A 109 -0.73 20.72 16.03
N TYR A 110 -0.37 19.48 15.69
CA TYR A 110 0.84 19.19 14.96
C TYR A 110 0.51 18.86 13.51
N SER A 111 1.37 19.27 12.57
CA SER A 111 1.28 18.87 11.17
C SER A 111 2.64 18.50 10.60
N ALA A 112 2.64 17.68 9.56
CA ALA A 112 3.82 17.38 8.77
C ALA A 112 3.39 17.02 7.35
N SER A 113 4.17 17.44 6.35
CA SER A 113 3.93 17.13 4.95
C SER A 113 5.18 16.52 4.31
N LYS A 114 4.94 15.56 3.41
CA LYS A 114 5.96 14.96 2.55
C LYS A 114 5.29 14.56 1.23
N ASP A 115 5.86 15.02 0.13
CA ASP A 115 5.29 14.85 -1.21
C ASP A 115 3.82 15.33 -1.24
N LYS A 116 2.88 14.49 -1.66
CA LYS A 116 1.44 14.83 -1.68
C LYS A 116 0.70 14.50 -0.37
N ILE A 117 1.38 13.97 0.65
CA ILE A 117 0.77 13.59 1.93
C ILE A 117 0.93 14.71 2.94
N THR A 118 -0.18 15.06 3.60
CA THR A 118 -0.19 15.92 4.78
C THR A 118 -0.89 15.20 5.93
N ALA A 119 -0.20 15.04 7.06
CA ALA A 119 -0.77 14.54 8.30
C ALA A 119 -0.98 15.70 9.29
N THR A 120 -2.16 15.77 9.89
CA THR A 120 -2.51 16.76 10.91
C THR A 120 -3.10 16.07 12.14
N ALA A 121 -2.62 16.41 13.32
CA ALA A 121 -3.08 15.89 14.60
C ALA A 121 -3.52 17.01 15.53
N PHE A 122 -4.82 17.12 15.77
CA PHE A 122 -5.39 18.11 16.68
C PHE A 122 -5.30 17.62 18.12
N LEU A 123 -4.77 18.48 19.00
CA LEU A 123 -4.63 18.18 20.42
C LEU A 123 -5.99 18.29 21.11
N LYS A 124 -6.18 17.45 22.14
CA LYS A 124 -7.30 17.60 23.06
C LYS A 124 -7.23 19.01 23.70
N GLY A 125 -8.37 19.71 23.75
CA GLY A 125 -8.48 20.97 24.47
C GLY A 125 -8.14 20.80 25.96
N ASP A 126 -7.55 21.82 26.55
CA ASP A 126 -7.43 21.89 28.01
C ASP A 126 -8.85 22.16 28.56
N ASP A 127 -9.46 21.16 29.20
CA ASP A 127 -10.78 21.28 29.87
C ASP A 127 -10.78 22.40 30.93
#